data_AF-A0A946BMH6-F1
#
_entry.id   AF-A0A946BMH6-F1
#
_cell.length_a   1.000
_cell.length_b   1.000
_cell.length_c   1.000
_cell.angle_alpha   90.00
_cell.angle_beta   90.00
_cell.angle_gamma   90.00
#
_symmetry.space_group_name_H-M   'P 1'
#
loop_
_entity.id
_entity.type
_entity.pdbx_description
1 polymer ?
#
loop_
_entity_poly.entity_id
_entity_poly.type
_entity_poly.pdbx_seq_one_letter_code
_entity_poly.pdbx_strand_id
1 'polypeptide(L)'
;MTRRKQKILNVLELKTKKEMSEIAIIFKGLSDRLSTTKNLGLSLKSQADHYRDFDNIHDIRTMRSQSITIQLLLTELETCNRTIGWLEEERHSVQSRLILLENKITKIKDKKKSLSI
;
A
#
# COMPACT_ATOMS: atom_id res chain seq x y z
N MET A 1 -3.41 9.01 -42.46
CA MET A 1 -2.57 8.13 -41.60
C MET A 1 -2.18 6.85 -42.35
N THR A 2 -0.94 6.33 -42.23
CA THR A 2 -0.60 5.01 -42.82
C THR A 2 -1.13 3.85 -41.95
N ARG A 3 -1.63 2.78 -42.58
CA ARG A 3 -2.14 1.57 -41.90
C ARG A 3 -1.13 0.99 -40.90
N ARG A 4 0.17 1.10 -41.21
CA ARG A 4 1.29 0.68 -40.35
C ARG A 4 1.37 1.52 -39.06
N LYS A 5 1.26 2.85 -39.17
CA LYS A 5 1.31 3.76 -38.00
C LYS A 5 0.14 3.53 -37.05
N GLN A 6 -1.06 3.28 -37.57
CA GLN A 6 -2.23 2.95 -36.74
C GLN A 6 -2.04 1.65 -35.97
N LYS A 7 -1.53 0.60 -36.64
CA LYS A 7 -1.22 -0.68 -36.00
C LYS A 7 -0.23 -0.50 -34.85
N ILE A 8 0.83 0.28 -35.04
CA ILE A 8 1.82 0.55 -34.00
C ILE A 8 1.18 1.25 -32.79
N LEU A 9 0.39 2.30 -33.01
CA LEU A 9 -0.29 3.02 -31.93
C LEU A 9 -1.32 2.13 -31.19
N ASN A 10 -2.00 1.21 -31.89
CA ASN A 10 -2.89 0.24 -31.26
C ASN A 10 -2.15 -0.74 -30.36
N VAL A 11 -1.03 -1.30 -30.83
CA VAL A 11 -0.21 -2.22 -30.04
C VAL A 11 0.39 -1.52 -28.82
N LEU A 12 0.87 -0.29 -28.97
CA LEU A 12 1.40 0.50 -27.85
C LEU A 12 0.33 0.81 -26.80
N GLU A 13 -0.89 1.19 -27.22
CA GLU A 13 -2.00 1.43 -26.29
C GLU A 13 -2.35 0.15 -25.52
N LEU A 14 -2.47 -0.98 -26.21
CA LEU A 14 -2.82 -2.25 -25.61
C LEU A 14 -1.76 -2.73 -24.60
N LYS A 15 -0.48 -2.61 -24.97
CA LYS A 15 0.64 -2.94 -24.06
C LYS A 15 0.63 -2.04 -22.82
N THR A 16 0.42 -0.74 -23.00
CA THR A 16 0.40 0.22 -21.88
C THR A 16 -0.81 0.00 -20.97
N LYS A 17 -1.99 -0.33 -21.52
CA LYS A 17 -3.18 -0.68 -20.74
C LYS A 17 -2.98 -1.96 -19.93
N LYS A 18 -2.36 -2.99 -20.52
CA LYS A 18 -2.03 -4.23 -19.81
C LYS A 18 -1.10 -3.95 -18.64
N GLU A 19 -0.01 -3.22 -18.87
CA GLU A 19 0.93 -2.83 -17.81
C GLU A 19 0.21 -2.03 -16.71
N MET A 20 -0.63 -1.06 -17.08
CA MET A 20 -1.42 -0.28 -16.11
C MET A 20 -2.32 -1.18 -15.24
N SER A 21 -2.97 -2.18 -15.84
CA SER A 21 -3.82 -3.12 -15.09
C SER A 21 -3.03 -3.98 -14.11
N GLU A 22 -1.84 -4.44 -14.50
CA GLU A 22 -0.95 -5.22 -13.62
C GLU A 22 -0.46 -4.38 -12.44
N ILE A 23 -0.03 -3.14 -12.69
CA ILE A 23 0.41 -2.21 -11.65
C ILE A 23 -0.75 -1.81 -10.73
N ALA A 24 -1.98 -1.68 -11.25
CA ALA A 24 -3.15 -1.36 -10.45
C ALA A 24 -3.49 -2.48 -9.45
N ILE A 25 -3.30 -3.75 -9.83
CA ILE A 25 -3.46 -4.89 -8.92
C ILE A 25 -2.42 -4.83 -7.80
N ILE A 26 -1.16 -4.53 -8.13
CA ILE A 26 -0.10 -4.37 -7.13
C ILE A 26 -0.44 -3.23 -6.17
N PHE A 27 -0.85 -2.07 -6.68
CA PHE A 27 -1.25 -0.93 -5.87
C PHE A 27 -2.39 -1.27 -4.89
N LYS A 28 -3.39 -2.00 -5.37
CA LYS A 28 -4.49 -2.48 -4.52
C LYS A 28 -3.97 -3.40 -3.41
N GLY A 29 -3.15 -4.39 -3.76
CA GLY A 29 -2.56 -5.31 -2.78
C GLY A 29 -1.72 -4.60 -1.71
N LEU A 30 -0.96 -3.57 -2.09
CA LEU A 30 -0.22 -2.73 -1.14
C LEU A 30 -1.15 -1.93 -0.23
N SER A 31 -2.25 -1.40 -0.78
CA SER A 31 -3.24 -0.63 -0.02
C SER A 31 -4.00 -1.51 0.99
N ASP A 32 -4.38 -2.72 0.59
CA ASP A 32 -5.06 -3.69 1.45
C ASP A 32 -4.13 -4.15 2.60
N ARG A 33 -2.85 -4.43 2.28
CA ARG A 33 -1.82 -4.74 3.29
C ARG A 33 -1.60 -3.58 4.25
N LEU A 34 -1.49 -2.36 3.74
CA LEU A 34 -1.32 -1.16 4.56
C LEU A 34 -2.49 -0.98 5.55
N SER A 35 -3.73 -1.15 5.08
CA SER A 35 -4.91 -1.08 5.94
C SER A 35 -4.89 -2.17 7.02
N THR A 36 -4.55 -3.40 6.64
CA THR A 36 -4.47 -4.54 7.57
C THR A 36 -3.40 -4.31 8.64
N THR A 37 -2.22 -3.84 8.26
CA THR A 37 -1.12 -3.55 9.21
C THR A 37 -1.49 -2.39 10.14
N LYS A 38 -2.19 -1.35 9.66
CA LYS A 38 -2.70 -0.27 10.51
C LYS A 38 -3.69 -0.79 11.55
N ASN A 39 -4.62 -1.65 11.14
CA ASN A 39 -5.59 -2.26 12.05
C ASN A 39 -4.91 -3.14 13.11
N LEU A 40 -3.90 -3.92 12.71
CA LEU A 40 -3.09 -4.72 13.63
C LEU A 40 -2.38 -3.82 14.65
N GLY A 41 -1.73 -2.74 14.20
CA GLY A 41 -1.08 -1.78 15.09
C GLY A 41 -2.05 -1.15 16.10
N LEU A 42 -3.26 -0.77 15.67
CA LEU A 42 -4.29 -0.26 16.59
C LEU A 42 -4.72 -1.32 17.62
N SER A 43 -4.89 -2.57 17.20
CA SER A 43 -5.24 -3.67 18.11
C SER A 43 -4.13 -3.95 19.12
N LEU A 44 -2.87 -3.99 18.69
CA LEU A 44 -1.72 -4.19 19.58
C LEU A 44 -1.61 -3.08 20.62
N LYS A 45 -1.80 -1.82 20.19
CA LYS A 45 -1.82 -0.67 21.08
C LYS A 45 -2.94 -0.78 22.13
N SER A 46 -4.16 -1.09 21.69
CA SER A 46 -5.30 -1.24 22.59
C SER A 46 -5.08 -2.36 23.61
N GLN A 47 -4.45 -3.47 23.22
CA GLN A 47 -4.09 -4.55 24.15
C GLN A 47 -3.01 -4.12 25.13
N ALA A 48 -1.98 -3.40 24.67
CA ALA A 48 -0.93 -2.89 25.55
C ALA A 48 -1.48 -1.92 26.59
N ASP A 49 -2.40 -1.03 26.18
CA ASP A 49 -3.07 -0.10 27.08
C ASP A 49 -3.95 -0.85 28.11
N HIS A 50 -4.66 -1.90 27.70
CA HIS A 50 -5.45 -2.73 28.61
C HIS A 50 -4.61 -3.40 29.71
N TYR A 51 -3.44 -3.94 29.36
CA TYR A 51 -2.55 -4.55 30.36
C TYR A 51 -1.85 -3.53 31.27
N ARG A 52 -1.86 -2.24 30.90
CA ARG A 52 -1.24 -1.16 31.67
C ARG A 52 -2.07 -0.72 32.87
N ASP A 53 -3.34 -1.13 32.92
CA ASP A 53 -4.27 -0.81 33.99
C ASP A 53 -4.00 -1.72 35.21
N PHE A 54 -3.12 -1.26 36.11
CA PHE A 54 -2.71 -1.99 37.30
C PHE A 54 -3.60 -1.74 38.53
N ASP A 55 -4.63 -0.89 38.39
CA ASP A 55 -5.39 -0.33 39.53
C ASP A 55 -6.03 -1.37 40.45
N ASN A 56 -6.16 -2.63 40.02
CA ASN A 56 -6.73 -3.73 40.80
C ASN A 56 -5.78 -4.92 41.05
N ILE A 57 -4.47 -4.76 40.77
CA ILE A 57 -3.51 -5.87 40.86
C ILE A 57 -2.63 -5.68 42.09
N HIS A 58 -2.74 -6.62 43.04
CA HIS A 58 -1.97 -6.58 44.29
C HIS A 58 -0.84 -7.61 44.32
N ASP A 59 -0.73 -8.45 43.28
CA ASP A 59 0.32 -9.47 43.16
C ASP A 59 1.47 -8.99 42.24
N ILE A 60 2.68 -8.97 42.81
CA ILE A 60 3.92 -8.56 42.13
C ILE A 60 4.23 -9.47 40.94
N ARG A 61 3.93 -10.77 41.03
CA ARG A 61 4.19 -11.70 39.93
C ARG A 61 3.32 -11.37 38.72
N THR A 62 2.05 -11.05 38.95
CA THR A 62 1.11 -10.61 37.92
C THR A 62 1.55 -9.29 37.28
N MET A 63 1.94 -8.29 38.07
CA MET A 63 2.46 -7.01 37.54
C MET A 63 3.69 -7.22 36.64
N ARG A 64 4.61 -8.09 37.05
CA ARG A 64 5.81 -8.42 36.25
C ARG A 64 5.45 -9.12 34.95
N SER A 65 4.54 -10.09 35.00
CA SER A 65 4.08 -10.81 33.80
C SER A 65 3.44 -9.86 32.79
N GLN A 66 2.55 -8.99 33.25
CA GLN A 66 1.90 -8.00 32.38
C GLN A 66 2.89 -6.98 31.82
N SER A 67 3.87 -6.55 32.61
CA SER A 67 4.95 -5.66 32.13
C SER A 67 5.72 -6.29 30.96
N ILE A 68 6.02 -7.59 31.04
CA ILE A 68 6.66 -8.33 29.93
C ILE A 68 5.73 -8.40 28.72
N THR A 69 4.44 -8.71 28.93
CA THR A 69 3.45 -8.73 27.85
C THR A 69 3.34 -7.38 27.14
N ILE A 70 3.28 -6.28 27.89
CA ILE A 70 3.26 -4.92 27.34
C ILE A 70 4.51 -4.67 26.49
N GLN A 71 5.70 -5.02 26.96
CA GLN A 71 6.94 -4.85 26.20
C GLN A 71 6.93 -5.62 24.87
N LEU A 72 6.42 -6.86 24.87
CA LEU A 72 6.26 -7.65 23.65
C LEU A 72 5.28 -6.99 22.68
N LEU A 73 4.11 -6.55 23.18
CA LEU A 73 3.11 -5.87 22.36
C LEU A 73 3.64 -4.56 21.77
N LEU A 74 4.40 -3.78 22.53
CA LEU A 74 5.01 -2.53 22.05
C LEU A 74 6.11 -2.80 21.01
N THR A 75 6.87 -3.89 21.16
CA THR A 75 7.88 -4.32 20.17
C THR A 75 7.22 -4.69 18.84
N GLU A 76 6.12 -5.44 18.89
CA GLU A 76 5.34 -5.78 17.69
C GLU A 76 4.67 -4.54 17.08
N LEU A 77 4.22 -3.59 17.91
CA LEU A 77 3.69 -2.31 17.44
C LEU A 77 4.75 -1.48 16.69
N GLU A 78 5.98 -1.43 17.19
CA GLU A 78 7.09 -0.80 16.48
C GLU A 78 7.36 -1.46 15.12
N THR A 79 7.32 -2.80 15.06
CA THR A 79 7.46 -3.56 13.82
C THR A 79 6.33 -3.22 12.84
N CYS A 80 5.09 -3.10 13.31
CA CYS A 80 3.96 -2.64 12.51
C CYS A 80 4.20 -1.22 11.97
N ASN A 81 4.67 -0.29 12.81
CA ASN A 81 4.95 1.09 12.39
C ASN A 81 6.04 1.17 11.32
N ARG A 82 7.13 0.42 11.46
CA ARG A 82 8.17 0.33 10.42
C ARG A 82 7.61 -0.23 9.12
N THR A 83 6.80 -1.28 9.21
CA THR A 83 6.14 -1.91 8.04
C THR A 83 5.16 -0.96 7.36
N ILE A 84 4.42 -0.15 8.12
CA ILE A 84 3.52 0.89 7.61
C ILE A 84 4.32 1.91 6.79
N GLY A 85 5.44 2.42 7.33
CA GLY A 85 6.30 3.36 6.61
C GLY A 85 6.78 2.79 5.27
N TRP A 86 7.31 1.57 5.28
CA TRP A 86 7.75 0.90 4.05
C TRP A 86 6.60 0.71 3.04
N LEU A 87 5.41 0.29 3.50
CA LEU A 87 4.25 0.11 2.64
C LEU A 87 3.75 1.44 2.05
N GLU A 88 3.84 2.54 2.78
CA GLU A 88 3.44 3.87 2.30
C GLU A 88 4.38 4.37 1.20
N GLU A 89 5.69 4.21 1.38
CA GLU A 89 6.70 4.54 0.37
C GLU A 89 6.51 3.72 -0.91
N GLU A 90 6.38 2.39 -0.77
CA GLU A 90 6.20 1.49 -1.92
C GLU A 90 4.89 1.79 -2.65
N ARG A 91 3.80 2.01 -1.91
CA ARG A 91 2.51 2.41 -2.48
C ARG A 91 2.63 3.72 -3.25
N HIS A 92 3.35 4.71 -2.74
CA HIS A 92 3.56 5.99 -3.40
C HIS A 92 4.38 5.86 -4.70
N SER A 93 5.43 5.02 -4.67
CA SER A 93 6.23 4.67 -5.86
C SER A 93 5.35 4.06 -6.95
N VAL A 94 4.53 3.06 -6.59
CA VAL A 94 3.59 2.40 -7.51
C VAL A 94 2.52 3.36 -8.03
N GLN A 95 1.99 4.25 -7.19
CA GLN A 95 1.04 5.29 -7.59
C GLN A 95 1.64 6.22 -8.64
N SER A 96 2.87 6.66 -8.44
CA SER A 96 3.59 7.52 -9.39
C SER A 96 3.74 6.83 -10.74
N ARG A 97 4.03 5.52 -10.74
CA ARG A 97 4.09 4.72 -11.97
C ARG A 97 2.73 4.63 -12.68
N LEU A 98 1.63 4.47 -11.94
CA LEU A 98 0.28 4.49 -12.53
C LEU A 98 -0.01 5.80 -13.25
N ILE A 99 0.28 6.94 -12.61
CA ILE A 99 0.09 8.27 -13.21
C ILE A 99 0.89 8.41 -14.50
N LEU A 100 2.13 7.91 -14.54
CA LEU A 100 2.95 7.93 -15.76
C LEU A 100 2.33 7.08 -16.88
N LEU A 101 1.76 5.91 -16.56
CA LEU A 101 1.10 5.03 -17.53
C LEU A 101 -0.21 5.65 -18.05
N GLU A 102 -1.00 6.27 -17.17
CA GLU A 102 -2.20 7.02 -17.54
C GLU A 102 -1.87 8.16 -18.51
N ASN A 103 -0.86 8.97 -18.19
CA ASN A 103 -0.37 10.03 -19.05
C ASN A 103 0.10 9.51 -20.41
N LYS A 104 0.79 8.36 -20.43
CA LYS A 104 1.23 7.71 -21.67
C LYS A 104 0.04 7.26 -22.52
N ILE A 105 -1.00 6.70 -21.91
CA ILE A 105 -2.24 6.31 -22.62
C ILE A 105 -2.92 7.55 -23.21
N THR A 106 -3.03 8.63 -22.45
CA THR A 106 -3.61 9.91 -22.92
C THR A 106 -2.85 10.44 -24.12
N LYS A 107 -1.51 10.50 -24.05
CA LYS A 107 -0.66 10.91 -25.19
C LYS A 107 -0.85 10.02 -26.43
N ILE A 108 -1.01 8.71 -26.26
CA ILE A 108 -1.28 7.79 -27.38
C ILE A 108 -2.65 8.08 -27.99
N LYS A 109 -3.69 8.30 -27.17
CA LYS A 109 -5.04 8.63 -27.63
C LYS A 109 -5.06 9.96 -28.39
N ASP A 110 -4.39 10.99 -27.89
CA ASP A 110 -4.28 12.29 -28.55
C ASP A 110 -3.51 12.20 -29.87
N LYS A 111 -2.45 11.37 -29.91
CA LYS A 111 -1.72 11.12 -31.15
C LYS A 111 -2.58 10.39 -32.18
N LYS A 112 -3.47 9.50 -31.77
CA LYS A 112 -4.43 8.86 -32.69
C LYS A 112 -5.42 9.87 -33.24
N LYS A 113 -6.02 10.71 -32.37
CA LYS A 113 -6.98 11.76 -32.77
C LYS A 113 -6.38 12.75 -33.76
N SER A 114 -5.19 13.28 -33.47
CA SER A 114 -4.50 14.24 -34.34
C SER A 114 -4.09 13.68 -35.70
N LEU A 115 -4.08 12.36 -35.88
CA LEU A 115 -3.73 11.69 -37.12
C LEU A 115 -4.95 11.13 -37.88
N SER A 116 -6.13 11.18 -37.27
CA SER A 116 -7.41 10.82 -37.89
C SER A 116 -8.16 12.02 -38.49
N ILE A 117 -7.67 13.24 -38.24
CA ILE A 117 -7.97 14.47 -38.97
C ILE A 117 -7.03 14.53 -40.17
#